data_AF-A0A8C1BZW5-F1
#
_entry.id   AF-A0A8C1BZW5-F1
#
_cell.length_a   1.000
_cell.length_b   1.000
_cell.length_c   1.000
_cell.angle_alpha   90.00
_cell.angle_beta   90.00
_cell.angle_gamma   90.00
#
_symmetry.space_group_name_H-M   'P 1'
#
loop_
_entity.id
_entity.type
_entity.pdbx_description
1 polymer ?
#
loop_
_entity_poly.entity_id
_entity_poly.type
_entity_poly.pdbx_seq_one_letter_code
_entity_poly.pdbx_strand_id
1 'polypeptide(L)'
;MADMVSIFMSIGLNEQKAKETLKNEALSSTLKKAIEQARGLLGSASIDKTAGTMLYNMVTRLKDPTRLSFLTEYIITRKINSELQLSAALDFIKSHPQENLDRLEFEAACGVGVVVTPEQIEDAVELIIRKHKDQLLAERYRFNMGILMGEARTALKWADGKIVKNEVDMQVLHLLGPKTEADLEKKPKAAKPKAAEKDVKIEQVVNGEANTEGKSLMEQLRGEALKFHKPGENYKTEGYVVTPNTMNLLKKHLEETGGQVRTRFPPEPNGILHIGHAKAINFNFGYAKANNGICFLRYDDTNPEKEEEKYFTAIKEMVEWLGYKPYAVTHASDQFQLLYDLAVDLIRRGHAYVCHQRGEELKGHNIPPSPWRERPVEESLLLFDRMRKGMFAEGEVTLRMKMVMEDGKMDPVAYRIKYTPHHRTGDT
;
A
#
# COMPACT_ATOMS: atom_id res chain seq x y z
N MET A 1 -20.84 17.01 42.38
CA MET A 1 -21.19 17.23 40.96
C MET A 1 -19.97 17.34 40.06
N ALA A 2 -18.97 18.19 40.35
CA ALA A 2 -17.75 18.33 39.52
C ALA A 2 -16.90 17.04 39.41
N ASP A 3 -16.91 16.21 40.46
CA ASP A 3 -16.13 14.97 40.52
C ASP A 3 -16.60 13.89 39.53
N MET A 4 -17.92 13.68 39.35
CA MET A 4 -18.42 12.67 38.41
C MET A 4 -18.19 13.03 36.94
N VAL A 5 -18.29 14.32 36.58
CA VAL A 5 -17.98 14.77 35.21
C VAL A 5 -16.51 14.51 34.90
N SER A 6 -15.61 14.79 35.85
CA SER A 6 -14.18 14.48 35.72
C SER A 6 -13.93 12.98 35.56
N ILE A 7 -14.60 12.13 36.35
CA ILE A 7 -14.50 10.67 36.22
C ILE A 7 -14.94 10.20 34.83
N PHE A 8 -16.05 10.70 34.29
CA PHE A 8 -16.51 10.34 32.95
C PHE A 8 -15.57 10.85 31.85
N MET A 9 -15.02 12.06 32.01
CA MET A 9 -14.02 12.58 31.07
C MET A 9 -12.72 11.77 31.10
N SER A 10 -12.34 11.23 32.26
CA SER A 10 -11.13 10.40 32.41
C SER A 10 -11.16 9.13 31.56
N ILE A 11 -12.36 8.62 31.23
CA ILE A 11 -12.55 7.44 30.37
C ILE A 11 -12.80 7.80 28.90
N GLY A 12 -12.64 9.07 28.51
CA GLY A 12 -12.71 9.51 27.11
C GLY A 12 -14.02 10.13 26.66
N LEU A 13 -15.00 10.33 27.54
CA LEU A 13 -16.21 11.10 27.21
C LEU A 13 -15.87 12.59 27.07
N ASN A 14 -16.46 13.26 26.08
CA ASN A 14 -16.37 14.72 26.01
C ASN A 14 -17.23 15.37 27.10
N GLU A 15 -16.95 16.63 27.42
CA GLU A 15 -17.59 17.34 28.53
C GLU A 15 -19.12 17.43 28.38
N GLN A 16 -19.61 17.65 27.15
CA GLN A 16 -21.04 17.71 26.87
C GLN A 16 -21.72 16.37 27.19
N LYS A 17 -21.18 15.26 26.67
CA LYS A 17 -21.74 13.93 26.85
C LYS A 17 -21.62 13.44 28.30
N ALA A 18 -20.57 13.84 29.01
CA ALA A 18 -20.44 13.60 30.45
C ALA A 18 -21.55 14.32 31.24
N LYS A 19 -21.84 15.59 30.93
CA LYS A 19 -22.94 16.36 31.54
C LYS A 19 -24.32 15.78 31.19
N GLU A 20 -24.52 15.33 29.96
CA GLU A 20 -25.77 14.66 29.54
C GLU A 20 -25.96 13.33 30.27
N THR A 21 -24.91 12.52 30.38
CA THR A 21 -24.93 11.24 31.10
C THR A 21 -25.29 11.45 32.57
N LEU A 22 -24.73 12.49 33.20
CA LEU A 22 -25.01 12.86 34.59
C LEU A 22 -26.49 13.12 34.87
N LYS A 23 -27.26 13.60 33.88
CA LYS A 23 -28.71 13.84 34.03
C LYS A 23 -29.50 12.54 34.20
N ASN A 24 -28.95 11.40 33.76
CA ASN A 24 -29.54 10.09 33.95
C ASN A 24 -28.87 9.42 35.16
N GLU A 25 -29.52 9.48 36.32
CA GLU A 25 -28.97 8.96 37.59
C GLU A 25 -28.69 7.46 37.55
N ALA A 26 -29.60 6.67 36.96
CA ALA A 26 -29.44 5.23 36.83
C ALA A 26 -28.24 4.86 35.94
N LEU A 27 -28.11 5.53 34.79
CA LEU A 27 -26.98 5.35 33.87
C LEU A 27 -25.66 5.77 34.53
N SER A 28 -25.66 6.93 35.20
CA SER A 28 -24.48 7.49 35.88
C SER A 28 -23.98 6.59 37.00
N SER A 29 -24.89 6.06 37.82
CA SER A 29 -24.58 5.15 38.91
C SER A 29 -23.97 3.84 38.38
N THR A 30 -24.58 3.26 37.34
CA THR A 30 -24.07 2.01 36.73
C THR A 30 -22.72 2.23 36.05
N LEU A 31 -22.53 3.36 35.36
CA LEU A 31 -21.27 3.69 34.71
C LEU A 31 -20.16 3.90 35.73
N LYS A 32 -20.44 4.60 36.84
CA LYS A 32 -19.50 4.76 37.94
C LYS A 32 -19.08 3.40 38.51
N LYS A 33 -20.02 2.49 38.77
CA LYS A 33 -19.71 1.12 39.24
C LYS A 33 -18.80 0.36 38.27
N ALA A 34 -19.08 0.43 36.97
CA ALA A 34 -18.25 -0.20 35.95
C ALA A 34 -16.81 0.35 35.94
N ILE A 35 -16.66 1.68 36.08
CA ILE A 35 -15.35 2.34 36.13
C ILE A 35 -14.58 1.93 37.40
N GLU A 36 -15.23 1.86 38.55
CA GLU A 36 -14.61 1.43 39.81
C GLU A 36 -14.14 -0.03 39.73
N GLN A 37 -14.96 -0.92 39.17
CA GLN A 37 -14.59 -2.31 38.90
C GLN A 37 -13.40 -2.40 37.93
N ALA A 38 -13.44 -1.65 36.83
CA ALA A 38 -12.35 -1.59 35.87
C ALA A 38 -11.02 -1.12 36.50
N ARG A 39 -11.06 -0.10 37.36
CA ARG A 39 -9.89 0.37 38.11
C ARG A 39 -9.38 -0.71 39.07
N GLY A 40 -10.28 -1.42 39.75
CA GLY A 40 -9.91 -2.54 40.62
C GLY A 40 -9.16 -3.67 39.88
N LEU A 41 -9.54 -3.96 38.65
CA LEU A 41 -8.89 -4.98 37.80
C LEU A 41 -7.54 -4.51 37.23
N LEU A 42 -7.39 -3.23 36.92
CA LEU A 42 -6.17 -2.65 36.34
C LEU A 42 -5.11 -2.25 37.38
N GLY A 43 -5.47 -2.18 38.66
CA GLY A 43 -4.58 -1.72 39.72
C GLY A 43 -4.15 -0.26 39.51
N SER A 44 -2.85 -0.03 39.27
CA SER A 44 -2.29 1.32 39.03
C SER A 44 -2.38 1.79 37.58
N ALA A 45 -2.76 0.93 36.64
CA ALA A 45 -2.87 1.29 35.23
C ALA A 45 -4.15 2.11 34.96
N SER A 46 -4.03 3.15 34.13
CA SER A 46 -5.17 3.98 33.74
C SER A 46 -6.04 3.28 32.70
N ILE A 47 -7.37 3.46 32.77
CA ILE A 47 -8.30 3.01 31.73
C ILE A 47 -8.02 3.81 30.46
N ASP A 48 -7.67 3.15 29.37
CA ASP A 48 -7.48 3.82 28.08
C ASP A 48 -8.82 4.31 27.50
N LYS A 49 -8.77 5.35 26.66
CA LYS A 49 -9.98 5.98 26.10
C LYS A 49 -10.85 5.04 25.27
N THR A 50 -10.25 4.02 24.64
CA THR A 50 -10.98 3.04 23.83
C THR A 50 -11.78 2.12 24.74
N ALA A 51 -11.13 1.53 25.75
CA ALA A 51 -11.80 0.72 26.77
C ALA A 51 -12.88 1.53 27.51
N GLY A 52 -12.61 2.79 27.82
CA GLY A 52 -13.56 3.69 28.44
C GLY A 52 -14.81 3.96 27.60
N THR A 53 -14.64 4.18 26.30
CA THR A 53 -15.77 4.31 25.35
C THR A 53 -16.59 3.02 25.28
N MET A 54 -15.93 1.85 25.30
CA MET A 54 -16.59 0.55 25.31
C MET A 54 -17.38 0.31 26.60
N LEU A 55 -16.84 0.67 27.77
CA LEU A 55 -17.58 0.62 29.03
C LEU A 55 -18.84 1.48 28.98
N TYR A 56 -18.75 2.68 28.41
CA TYR A 56 -19.92 3.55 28.22
C TYR A 56 -20.97 2.91 27.31
N ASN A 57 -20.56 2.38 26.15
CA ASN A 57 -21.47 1.70 25.21
C ASN A 57 -22.09 0.44 25.81
N MET A 58 -21.34 -0.31 26.62
CA MET A 58 -21.85 -1.46 27.36
C MET A 58 -22.93 -1.03 28.33
N VAL A 59 -22.65 -0.07 29.21
CA VAL A 59 -23.57 0.36 30.28
C VAL A 59 -24.85 0.98 29.73
N THR A 60 -24.78 1.69 28.60
CA THR A 60 -25.97 2.28 27.96
C THR A 60 -26.91 1.24 27.35
N ARG A 61 -26.43 0.03 27.04
CA ARG A 61 -27.18 -1.02 26.34
C ARG A 61 -27.48 -2.25 27.21
N LEU A 62 -26.75 -2.42 28.30
CA LEU A 62 -26.89 -3.57 29.20
C LEU A 62 -28.19 -3.47 29.99
N LYS A 63 -29.07 -4.46 29.79
CA LYS A 63 -30.35 -4.55 30.52
C LYS A 63 -30.25 -5.35 31.81
N ASP A 64 -29.35 -6.32 31.87
CA ASP A 64 -29.14 -7.17 33.04
C ASP A 64 -27.96 -6.66 33.87
N PRO A 65 -28.21 -6.01 35.02
CA PRO A 65 -27.16 -5.44 35.85
C PRO A 65 -26.26 -6.49 36.52
N THR A 66 -26.70 -7.76 36.62
CA THR A 66 -25.89 -8.84 37.21
C THR A 66 -24.67 -9.18 36.35
N ARG A 67 -24.73 -8.88 35.05
CA ARG A 67 -23.66 -9.15 34.07
C ARG A 67 -22.67 -8.01 33.90
N LEU A 68 -22.83 -6.93 34.67
CA LEU A 68 -21.96 -5.75 34.60
C LEU A 68 -20.49 -6.12 34.88
N SER A 69 -20.24 -6.82 35.99
CA SER A 69 -18.89 -7.21 36.40
C SER A 69 -18.24 -8.12 35.36
N PHE A 70 -19.01 -9.07 34.83
CA PHE A 70 -18.54 -10.04 33.84
C PHE A 70 -18.08 -9.34 32.56
N LEU A 71 -18.91 -8.50 31.94
CA LEU A 71 -18.52 -7.80 30.71
C LEU A 71 -17.41 -6.77 30.94
N THR A 72 -17.37 -6.13 32.12
CA THR A 72 -16.29 -5.20 32.48
C THR A 72 -14.93 -5.91 32.47
N GLU A 73 -14.85 -7.14 33.01
CA GLU A 73 -13.62 -7.95 32.94
C GLU A 73 -13.18 -8.20 31.49
N TYR A 74 -14.10 -8.58 30.60
CA TYR A 74 -13.77 -8.87 29.20
C TYR A 74 -13.30 -7.65 28.41
N ILE A 75 -13.85 -6.47 28.68
CA ILE A 75 -13.44 -5.21 28.03
C ILE A 75 -12.05 -4.80 28.52
N ILE A 76 -11.82 -4.87 29.83
CA ILE A 76 -10.56 -4.44 30.45
C ILE A 76 -9.40 -5.39 30.14
N THR A 77 -9.66 -6.70 30.09
CA THR A 77 -8.69 -7.71 29.64
C THR A 77 -8.50 -7.71 28.11
N ARG A 78 -9.18 -6.82 27.38
CA ARG A 78 -9.14 -6.68 25.91
C ARG A 78 -9.57 -7.92 25.12
N LYS A 79 -10.27 -8.85 25.76
CA LYS A 79 -10.93 -9.99 25.11
C LYS A 79 -12.05 -9.54 24.18
N ILE A 80 -12.79 -8.50 24.61
CA ILE A 80 -13.75 -7.76 23.77
C ILE A 80 -13.13 -6.38 23.54
N ASN A 81 -12.75 -6.10 22.30
CA ASN A 81 -12.04 -4.86 21.94
C ASN A 81 -12.65 -4.13 20.73
N SER A 82 -13.78 -4.60 20.21
CA SER A 82 -14.53 -3.94 19.14
C SER A 82 -16.01 -3.79 19.47
N GLU A 83 -16.67 -2.79 18.87
CA GLU A 83 -18.11 -2.54 19.03
C GLU A 83 -18.97 -3.71 18.54
N LEU A 84 -18.46 -4.48 17.57
CA LEU A 84 -19.16 -5.64 17.05
C LEU A 84 -19.14 -6.81 18.03
N GLN A 85 -17.99 -7.09 18.64
CA GLN A 85 -17.87 -8.10 19.70
C GLN A 85 -18.73 -7.69 20.91
N LEU A 86 -18.72 -6.40 21.29
CA LEU A 86 -19.58 -5.90 22.37
C LEU A 86 -21.07 -6.06 22.04
N SER A 87 -21.47 -5.79 20.80
CA SER A 87 -22.85 -5.98 20.36
C SER A 87 -23.27 -7.45 20.41
N ALA A 88 -22.41 -8.36 19.93
CA ALA A 88 -22.64 -9.80 20.01
C ALA A 88 -22.73 -10.28 21.46
N ALA A 89 -21.88 -9.77 22.36
CA ALA A 89 -21.91 -10.10 23.78
C ALA A 89 -23.22 -9.66 24.46
N LEU A 90 -23.70 -8.46 24.15
CA LEU A 90 -24.98 -7.96 24.67
C LEU A 90 -26.17 -8.77 24.14
N ASP A 91 -26.14 -9.17 22.86
CA ASP A 91 -27.19 -10.01 22.26
C ASP A 91 -27.17 -11.44 22.83
N PHE A 92 -25.98 -12.00 23.09
CA PHE A 92 -25.83 -13.29 23.75
C PHE A 92 -26.40 -13.28 25.16
N ILE A 93 -26.04 -12.28 25.99
CA ILE A 93 -26.57 -12.13 27.35
C ILE A 93 -28.09 -11.98 27.34
N LYS A 94 -28.64 -11.22 26.39
CA LYS A 94 -30.09 -11.03 26.27
C LYS A 94 -30.83 -12.33 25.92
N SER A 95 -30.19 -13.23 25.17
CA SER A 95 -30.78 -14.52 24.77
C SER A 95 -30.57 -15.64 25.81
N HIS A 96 -29.66 -15.44 26.77
CA HIS A 96 -29.31 -16.43 27.80
C HIS A 96 -29.52 -15.87 29.22
N PRO A 97 -30.78 -15.80 29.71
CA PRO A 97 -31.10 -15.22 31.02
C PRO A 97 -30.74 -16.12 32.21
N GLN A 98 -30.24 -17.34 31.99
CA GLN A 98 -29.88 -18.27 33.06
C GLN A 98 -28.65 -17.78 33.83
N GLU A 99 -28.59 -17.94 35.16
CA GLU A 99 -27.48 -17.44 35.99
C GLU A 99 -26.10 -17.99 35.57
N ASN A 100 -26.03 -19.28 35.23
CA ASN A 100 -24.81 -19.93 34.78
C ASN A 100 -24.65 -19.78 33.26
N LEU A 101 -23.76 -18.88 32.85
CA LEU A 101 -23.40 -18.68 31.45
C LEU A 101 -22.24 -19.63 31.11
N ASP A 102 -22.37 -20.42 30.04
CA ASP A 102 -21.22 -21.17 29.52
C ASP A 102 -20.20 -20.18 28.94
N ARG A 103 -19.01 -20.14 29.54
CA ARG A 103 -17.94 -19.22 29.16
C ARG A 103 -17.41 -19.51 27.77
N LEU A 104 -17.32 -20.78 27.37
CA LEU A 104 -16.82 -21.18 26.07
C LEU A 104 -17.81 -20.83 24.96
N GLU A 105 -19.10 -21.09 25.20
CA GLU A 105 -20.16 -20.72 24.25
C GLU A 105 -20.23 -19.20 24.06
N PHE A 106 -20.13 -18.43 25.16
CA PHE A 106 -20.07 -16.97 25.11
C PHE A 106 -18.85 -16.47 24.34
N GLU A 107 -17.66 -16.96 24.65
CA GLU A 107 -16.41 -16.54 23.98
C GLU A 107 -16.48 -16.83 22.47
N ALA A 108 -16.98 -18.00 22.07
CA ALA A 108 -17.16 -18.37 20.67
C ALA A 108 -18.20 -17.48 19.96
N ALA A 109 -19.36 -17.24 20.59
CA ALA A 109 -20.42 -16.42 20.00
C ALA A 109 -20.00 -14.95 19.82
N CYS A 110 -19.13 -14.45 20.70
CA CYS A 110 -18.63 -13.09 20.69
C CYS A 110 -17.35 -12.90 19.87
N GLY A 111 -16.77 -13.97 19.32
CA GLY A 111 -15.50 -13.90 18.59
C GLY A 111 -14.32 -13.49 19.47
N VAL A 112 -14.34 -13.86 20.74
CA VAL A 112 -13.21 -13.64 21.65
C VAL A 112 -12.03 -14.49 21.19
N GLY A 113 -10.85 -13.88 21.11
CA GLY A 113 -9.64 -14.55 20.60
C GLY A 113 -9.57 -14.68 19.07
N VAL A 114 -10.62 -14.29 18.34
CA VAL A 114 -10.57 -14.24 16.88
C VAL A 114 -9.79 -13.00 16.44
N VAL A 115 -8.62 -13.20 15.85
CA VAL A 115 -7.82 -12.16 15.23
C VAL A 115 -7.95 -12.29 13.72
N VAL A 116 -8.46 -11.25 13.06
CA VAL A 116 -8.48 -11.19 11.59
C VAL A 116 -7.22 -10.46 11.12
N THR A 117 -6.37 -11.14 10.35
CA THR A 117 -5.12 -10.56 9.85
C THR A 117 -5.34 -9.74 8.58
N PRO A 118 -4.46 -8.77 8.25
CA PRO A 118 -4.53 -8.05 6.98
C PRO A 118 -4.55 -8.97 5.75
N GLU A 119 -3.78 -10.06 5.78
CA GLU A 119 -3.73 -11.06 4.70
C GLU A 119 -5.08 -11.76 4.51
N GLN A 120 -5.77 -12.10 5.60
CA GLN A 120 -7.14 -12.66 5.51
C GLN A 120 -8.13 -11.66 4.92
N ILE A 121 -7.94 -10.36 5.17
CA ILE A 121 -8.74 -9.29 4.56
C ILE A 121 -8.44 -9.20 3.07
N GLU A 122 -7.16 -9.16 2.70
CA GLU A 122 -6.69 -9.12 1.31
C GLU A 122 -7.24 -10.30 0.50
N ASP A 123 -7.07 -11.53 0.98
CA ASP A 123 -7.51 -12.77 0.32
C ASP A 123 -9.04 -12.80 0.13
N ALA A 124 -9.79 -12.41 1.17
CA ALA A 124 -11.25 -12.39 1.09
C ALA A 124 -11.75 -11.33 0.11
N VAL A 125 -11.15 -10.13 0.14
CA VAL A 125 -11.49 -9.04 -0.78
C VAL A 125 -11.11 -9.43 -2.21
N GLU A 126 -9.96 -10.07 -2.44
CA GLU A 126 -9.52 -10.55 -3.75
C GLU A 126 -10.52 -11.56 -4.32
N LEU A 127 -10.97 -12.52 -3.50
CA LEU A 127 -11.95 -13.52 -3.91
C LEU A 127 -13.29 -12.86 -4.30
N ILE A 128 -13.75 -11.88 -3.53
CA ILE A 128 -14.99 -11.15 -3.79
C ILE A 128 -14.86 -10.30 -5.06
N ILE A 129 -13.74 -9.60 -5.25
CA ILE A 129 -13.49 -8.81 -6.47
C ILE A 129 -13.42 -9.73 -7.68
N ARG A 130 -12.74 -10.87 -7.57
CA ARG A 130 -12.67 -11.88 -8.65
C ARG A 130 -14.05 -12.38 -9.04
N LYS A 131 -14.94 -12.60 -8.07
CA LYS A 131 -16.35 -13.00 -8.30
C LYS A 131 -17.16 -11.95 -9.07
N HIS A 132 -16.85 -10.66 -8.89
CA HIS A 132 -17.55 -9.54 -9.55
C HIS A 132 -16.74 -8.88 -10.67
N LYS A 133 -15.62 -9.47 -11.09
CA LYS A 133 -14.62 -8.83 -11.96
C LYS A 133 -15.19 -8.30 -13.27
N ASP A 134 -16.02 -9.10 -13.95
CA ASP A 134 -16.58 -8.70 -15.26
C ASP A 134 -17.54 -7.51 -15.13
N GLN A 135 -18.36 -7.49 -14.06
CA GLN A 135 -19.26 -6.38 -13.77
C GLN A 135 -18.49 -5.13 -13.33
N LEU A 136 -17.43 -5.29 -12.53
CA LEU A 136 -16.55 -4.20 -12.12
C LEU A 136 -15.85 -3.57 -13.33
N LEU A 137 -15.34 -4.36 -14.27
CA LEU A 137 -14.71 -3.83 -15.48
C LEU A 137 -15.71 -3.14 -16.40
N ALA A 138 -16.93 -3.67 -16.53
CA ALA A 138 -17.97 -3.10 -17.38
C ALA A 138 -18.59 -1.81 -16.81
N GLU A 139 -18.85 -1.77 -15.50
CA GLU A 139 -19.50 -0.63 -14.84
C GLU A 139 -18.52 0.35 -14.21
N ARG A 140 -17.25 -0.03 -14.08
CA ARG A 140 -16.18 0.71 -13.40
C ARG A 140 -16.66 1.23 -12.02
N TYR A 141 -16.53 2.53 -11.78
CA TYR A 141 -16.91 3.15 -10.52
C TYR A 141 -18.42 3.41 -10.37
N ARG A 142 -19.23 3.07 -11.38
CA ARG A 142 -20.69 3.05 -11.29
C ARG A 142 -21.23 1.75 -10.69
N PHE A 143 -20.36 0.76 -10.47
CA PHE A 143 -20.67 -0.45 -9.72
C PHE A 143 -21.03 -0.13 -8.28
N ASN A 144 -22.01 -0.83 -7.71
CA ASN A 144 -22.39 -0.64 -6.32
C ASN A 144 -21.36 -1.31 -5.38
N MET A 145 -20.35 -0.54 -4.96
CA MET A 145 -19.30 -1.00 -4.04
C MET A 145 -19.84 -1.51 -2.69
N GLY A 146 -21.09 -1.14 -2.33
CA GLY A 146 -21.77 -1.69 -1.15
C GLY A 146 -21.98 -3.20 -1.21
N ILE A 147 -22.02 -3.80 -2.42
CA ILE A 147 -22.08 -5.26 -2.60
C ILE A 147 -20.79 -5.91 -2.11
N LEU A 148 -19.63 -5.39 -2.52
CA LEU A 148 -18.32 -5.89 -2.10
C LEU A 148 -18.17 -5.79 -0.58
N MET A 149 -18.52 -4.64 -0.01
CA MET A 149 -18.48 -4.42 1.44
C MET A 149 -19.43 -5.35 2.21
N GLY A 150 -20.61 -5.63 1.68
CA GLY A 150 -21.59 -6.55 2.29
C GLY A 150 -21.09 -7.99 2.29
N GLU A 151 -20.55 -8.46 1.17
CA GLU A 151 -19.95 -9.80 1.08
C GLU A 151 -18.70 -9.91 1.98
N ALA A 152 -17.83 -8.89 1.99
CA ALA A 152 -16.62 -8.88 2.81
C ALA A 152 -16.95 -8.91 4.31
N ARG A 153 -17.96 -8.14 4.75
CA ARG A 153 -18.45 -8.17 6.13
C ARG A 153 -19.07 -9.53 6.50
N THR A 154 -19.64 -10.24 5.53
CA THR A 154 -20.21 -11.59 5.77
C THR A 154 -19.10 -12.62 5.92
N ALA A 155 -18.08 -12.56 5.06
CA ALA A 155 -16.92 -13.45 5.12
C ALA A 155 -16.05 -13.20 6.36
N LEU A 156 -15.86 -11.93 6.72
CA LEU A 156 -14.97 -11.49 7.80
C LEU A 156 -15.77 -10.79 8.88
N LYS A 157 -16.63 -11.56 9.56
CA LYS A 157 -17.56 -11.05 10.57
C LYS A 157 -16.86 -10.12 11.57
N TRP A 158 -15.71 -10.53 12.12
CA TRP A 158 -15.03 -9.82 13.21
C TRP A 158 -13.96 -8.80 12.74
N ALA A 159 -13.82 -8.55 11.44
CA ALA A 159 -12.84 -7.61 10.92
C ALA A 159 -13.26 -6.14 11.16
N ASP A 160 -12.26 -5.26 11.30
CA ASP A 160 -12.50 -3.83 11.33
C ASP A 160 -13.03 -3.34 9.98
N GLY A 161 -14.25 -2.79 9.99
CA GLY A 161 -14.93 -2.36 8.76
C GLY A 161 -14.22 -1.23 8.01
N LYS A 162 -13.40 -0.41 8.67
CA LYS A 162 -12.58 0.62 8.03
C LYS A 162 -11.40 -0.02 7.29
N ILE A 163 -10.75 -1.02 7.90
CA ILE A 163 -9.65 -1.75 7.24
C ILE A 163 -10.17 -2.49 6.01
N VAL A 164 -11.29 -3.22 6.15
CA VAL A 164 -11.94 -3.91 5.02
C VAL A 164 -12.30 -2.92 3.90
N LYS A 165 -12.85 -1.74 4.27
CA LYS A 165 -13.19 -0.71 3.28
C LYS A 165 -11.96 -0.22 2.52
N ASN A 166 -10.89 0.10 3.24
CA ASN A 166 -9.66 0.59 2.63
C ASN A 166 -9.09 -0.45 1.65
N GLU A 167 -9.12 -1.73 2.02
CA GLU A 167 -8.64 -2.81 1.15
C GLU A 167 -9.49 -2.96 -0.12
N VAL A 168 -10.82 -2.92 0.02
CA VAL A 168 -11.74 -2.91 -1.14
C VAL A 168 -11.47 -1.71 -2.05
N ASP A 169 -11.36 -0.51 -1.47
CA ASP A 169 -11.10 0.72 -2.24
C ASP A 169 -9.75 0.61 -3.00
N MET A 170 -8.73 0.02 -2.38
CA MET A 170 -7.40 -0.17 -2.96
C MET A 170 -7.38 -1.20 -4.10
N GLN A 171 -7.92 -2.41 -3.88
CA GLN A 171 -7.93 -3.44 -4.93
C GLN A 171 -8.83 -3.05 -6.10
N VAL A 172 -9.94 -2.35 -5.86
CA VAL A 172 -10.78 -1.77 -6.92
C VAL A 172 -10.01 -0.72 -7.71
N LEU A 173 -9.24 0.15 -7.04
CA LEU A 173 -8.38 1.12 -7.72
C LEU A 173 -7.30 0.42 -8.56
N HIS A 174 -6.69 -0.66 -8.06
CA HIS A 174 -5.71 -1.43 -8.84
C HIS A 174 -6.33 -2.09 -10.07
N LEU A 175 -7.56 -2.63 -9.94
CA LEU A 175 -8.27 -3.28 -11.03
C LEU A 175 -8.75 -2.29 -12.09
N LEU A 176 -9.31 -1.15 -11.68
CA LEU A 176 -9.97 -0.21 -12.58
C LEU A 176 -9.04 0.92 -13.06
N GLY A 177 -7.97 1.22 -12.32
CA GLY A 177 -7.20 2.45 -12.51
C GLY A 177 -7.97 3.69 -12.03
N PRO A 178 -7.44 4.91 -12.25
CA PRO A 178 -8.01 6.14 -11.71
C PRO A 178 -9.46 6.40 -12.17
N LYS A 179 -10.22 7.14 -11.36
CA LYS A 179 -11.55 7.64 -11.73
C LYS A 179 -11.44 8.65 -12.86
N THR A 180 -12.29 8.48 -13.87
CA THR A 180 -12.38 9.37 -15.04
C THR A 180 -13.66 10.20 -15.00
N GLU A 181 -13.77 11.24 -15.83
CA GLU A 181 -15.01 12.04 -15.91
C GLU A 181 -16.23 11.21 -16.35
N ALA A 182 -16.02 10.22 -17.22
CA ALA A 182 -17.07 9.28 -17.62
C ALA A 182 -17.65 8.50 -16.42
N ASP A 183 -16.86 8.24 -15.38
CA ASP A 183 -17.33 7.57 -14.18
C ASP A 183 -18.32 8.42 -13.35
N LEU A 184 -18.39 9.73 -13.58
CA LEU A 184 -19.25 10.67 -12.86
C LEU A 184 -20.65 10.82 -13.46
N GLU A 185 -20.87 10.33 -14.69
CA GLU A 185 -22.17 10.37 -15.36
C GLU A 185 -23.14 9.30 -14.81
N LYS A 186 -24.43 9.66 -14.66
CA LYS A 186 -25.45 8.77 -14.08
C LYS A 186 -25.79 7.60 -15.00
N LYS A 187 -25.94 6.41 -14.40
CA LYS A 187 -26.24 5.13 -15.09
C LYS A 187 -27.51 5.19 -15.96
N PRO A 188 -27.47 4.70 -17.21
CA PRO A 188 -28.65 4.21 -17.93
C PRO A 188 -29.17 2.91 -17.28
N LYS A 189 -30.49 2.66 -17.33
CA LYS A 189 -31.15 1.50 -16.69
C LYS A 189 -31.23 0.26 -17.60
N ALA A 190 -31.17 -0.92 -16.93
CA ALA A 190 -31.54 -2.30 -17.35
C ALA A 190 -30.37 -3.19 -17.85
N ALA A 191 -30.31 -4.54 -17.68
CA ALA A 191 -31.12 -5.60 -17.05
C ALA A 191 -30.20 -6.78 -16.60
N LYS A 192 -30.66 -7.66 -15.67
CA LYS A 192 -29.91 -8.84 -15.13
C LYS A 192 -30.02 -10.11 -16.01
N PRO A 193 -28.98 -10.97 -16.05
CA PRO A 193 -29.13 -12.37 -15.57
C PRO A 193 -27.87 -12.95 -14.84
N LYS A 194 -28.05 -13.64 -13.69
CA LYS A 194 -27.94 -15.09 -13.35
C LYS A 194 -26.52 -15.67 -13.12
N ALA A 195 -26.40 -16.45 -12.05
CA ALA A 195 -25.17 -16.89 -11.36
C ALA A 195 -24.95 -18.42 -11.40
N ALA A 196 -23.70 -18.87 -11.15
CA ALA A 196 -23.28 -20.18 -10.56
C ALA A 196 -21.76 -20.13 -10.22
N GLU A 197 -21.33 -20.24 -8.94
CA GLU A 197 -20.77 -21.42 -8.19
C GLU A 197 -19.38 -21.92 -8.71
N LYS A 198 -18.34 -22.34 -7.94
CA LYS A 198 -18.06 -22.62 -6.50
C LYS A 198 -16.51 -22.75 -6.26
N ASP A 199 -16.13 -22.88 -4.98
CA ASP A 199 -14.84 -22.66 -4.27
C ASP A 199 -13.62 -23.58 -4.49
N VAL A 200 -12.41 -23.11 -4.08
CA VAL A 200 -11.30 -23.92 -3.53
C VAL A 200 -10.55 -23.17 -2.40
N LYS A 201 -10.30 -23.84 -1.26
CA LYS A 201 -9.54 -23.39 -0.06
C LYS A 201 -8.03 -23.67 -0.18
N ILE A 202 -7.17 -22.86 0.46
CA ILE A 202 -5.74 -23.19 0.72
C ILE A 202 -5.39 -22.87 2.18
N GLU A 203 -4.61 -23.76 2.81
CA GLU A 203 -4.14 -23.74 4.21
C GLU A 203 -2.82 -22.96 4.39
N GLN A 204 -2.61 -22.37 5.58
CA GLN A 204 -1.40 -21.67 6.01
C GLN A 204 -0.43 -22.60 6.78
N VAL A 205 0.89 -22.35 6.66
CA VAL A 205 1.95 -22.93 7.51
C VAL A 205 2.73 -21.80 8.19
N VAL A 206 2.95 -21.94 9.51
CA VAL A 206 3.65 -21.01 10.40
C VAL A 206 5.03 -21.57 10.77
N ASN A 207 6.04 -20.70 10.92
CA ASN A 207 7.23 -20.81 11.81
C ASN A 207 8.03 -19.50 11.68
N GLY A 208 8.69 -18.88 12.66
CA GLY A 208 8.94 -19.10 14.09
C GLY A 208 9.83 -17.92 14.55
N GLU A 209 9.64 -17.40 15.77
CA GLU A 209 10.30 -16.18 16.26
C GLU A 209 11.75 -16.40 16.70
N ALA A 210 12.63 -15.46 16.36
CA ALA A 210 13.96 -15.31 16.95
C ALA A 210 14.01 -13.99 17.73
N ASN A 211 14.39 -14.11 19.01
CA ASN A 211 14.45 -13.03 19.97
C ASN A 211 15.81 -12.32 19.87
N THR A 212 15.83 -11.06 19.46
CA THR A 212 16.98 -10.16 19.59
C THR A 212 16.47 -8.80 20.06
N GLU A 213 17.06 -8.25 21.13
CA GLU A 213 16.76 -6.94 21.70
C GLU A 213 17.07 -5.78 20.73
N GLY A 214 16.21 -5.61 19.73
CA GLY A 214 16.15 -4.51 18.80
C GLY A 214 14.74 -4.40 18.24
N LYS A 215 14.29 -3.19 17.89
CA LYS A 215 12.98 -3.00 17.23
C LYS A 215 12.88 -3.91 16.01
N SER A 216 11.72 -4.54 15.79
CA SER A 216 11.52 -5.42 14.64
C SER A 216 11.83 -4.71 13.33
N LEU A 217 12.25 -5.44 12.30
CA LEU A 217 12.56 -4.85 10.98
C LEU A 217 11.40 -4.00 10.45
N MET A 218 10.17 -4.46 10.65
CA MET A 218 8.96 -3.75 10.23
C MET A 218 8.76 -2.43 10.98
N GLU A 219 9.10 -2.37 12.27
CA GLU A 219 9.06 -1.13 13.05
C GLU A 219 10.16 -0.15 12.65
N GLN A 220 11.34 -0.67 12.28
CA GLN A 220 12.45 0.16 11.77
C GLN A 220 12.13 0.78 10.41
N LEU A 221 11.36 0.07 9.57
CA LEU A 221 11.01 0.50 8.21
C LEU A 221 9.71 1.33 8.12
N ARG A 222 9.06 1.65 9.25
CA ARG A 222 7.94 2.60 9.24
C ARG A 222 8.44 3.98 8.78
N GLY A 223 7.70 4.62 7.88
CA GLY A 223 8.07 5.93 7.30
C GLY A 223 8.32 7.02 8.35
N GLU A 224 7.60 6.95 9.48
CA GLU A 224 7.78 7.84 10.64
C GLU A 224 9.14 7.63 11.34
N ALA A 225 9.65 6.39 11.38
CA ALA A 225 10.94 6.06 11.97
C ALA A 225 12.11 6.49 11.06
N LEU A 226 11.91 6.45 9.74
CA LEU A 226 12.92 6.83 8.73
C LEU A 226 12.84 8.31 8.29
N LYS A 227 11.85 9.07 8.80
CA LYS A 227 11.57 10.46 8.40
C LYS A 227 11.38 10.65 6.89
N PHE A 228 10.84 9.62 6.21
CA PHE A 228 10.49 9.74 4.80
C PHE A 228 9.20 10.52 4.62
N HIS A 229 9.08 11.20 3.48
CA HIS A 229 7.88 11.95 3.14
C HIS A 229 6.67 11.02 2.98
N LYS A 230 5.46 11.56 3.20
CA LYS A 230 4.22 10.84 2.87
C LYS A 230 3.98 10.84 1.34
N PRO A 231 3.29 9.85 0.77
CA PRO A 231 2.92 9.88 -0.64
C PRO A 231 2.23 11.19 -1.04
N GLY A 232 2.65 11.78 -2.17
CA GLY A 232 2.18 13.10 -2.63
C GLY A 232 2.86 14.31 -1.97
N GLU A 233 3.73 14.11 -0.97
CA GLU A 233 4.45 15.18 -0.26
C GLU A 233 5.93 15.29 -0.66
N ASN A 234 6.29 14.84 -1.88
CA ASN A 234 7.67 14.83 -2.37
C ASN A 234 8.35 16.21 -2.26
N TYR A 235 7.59 17.29 -2.44
CA TYR A 235 8.07 18.67 -2.34
C TYR A 235 8.64 19.08 -0.97
N LYS A 236 8.51 18.24 0.05
CA LYS A 236 9.09 18.46 1.38
C LYS A 236 10.48 17.82 1.55
N THR A 237 10.94 17.00 0.61
CA THR A 237 12.25 16.36 0.71
C THR A 237 13.36 17.34 0.34
N GLU A 238 14.51 17.16 0.97
CA GLU A 238 15.71 17.92 0.65
C GLU A 238 16.08 17.77 -0.84
N GLY A 239 16.45 18.88 -1.48
CA GLY A 239 16.82 18.92 -2.90
C GLY A 239 15.65 18.86 -3.90
N TYR A 240 14.39 18.74 -3.45
CA TYR A 240 13.26 18.68 -4.39
C TYR A 240 12.97 20.03 -5.06
N VAL A 241 12.92 20.03 -6.39
CA VAL A 241 12.63 21.24 -7.18
C VAL A 241 11.12 21.39 -7.41
N VAL A 242 10.55 22.47 -6.90
CA VAL A 242 9.15 22.84 -7.15
C VAL A 242 9.06 23.71 -8.40
N THR A 243 8.48 23.15 -9.46
CA THR A 243 8.17 23.84 -10.71
C THR A 243 6.72 24.33 -10.71
N PRO A 244 6.31 25.20 -11.65
CA PRO A 244 4.91 25.63 -11.78
C PRO A 244 3.91 24.48 -11.96
N ASN A 245 4.35 23.33 -12.50
CA ASN A 245 3.50 22.17 -12.73
C ASN A 245 3.54 21.13 -11.60
N THR A 246 4.41 21.29 -10.59
CA THR A 246 4.65 20.26 -9.57
C THR A 246 3.38 19.85 -8.83
N MET A 247 2.55 20.81 -8.40
CA MET A 247 1.33 20.49 -7.65
C MET A 247 0.29 19.76 -8.53
N ASN A 248 0.21 20.11 -9.82
CA ASN A 248 -0.67 19.41 -10.75
C ASN A 248 -0.20 17.97 -11.02
N LEU A 249 1.12 17.76 -11.14
CA LEU A 249 1.71 16.43 -11.30
C LEU A 249 1.50 15.56 -10.04
N LEU A 250 1.68 16.12 -8.85
CA LEU A 250 1.42 15.42 -7.59
C LEU A 250 -0.06 15.07 -7.42
N LYS A 251 -0.97 15.94 -7.86
CA LYS A 251 -2.41 15.65 -7.88
C LYS A 251 -2.71 14.42 -8.77
N LYS A 252 -2.22 14.41 -10.02
CA LYS A 252 -2.38 13.26 -10.93
C LYS A 252 -1.76 11.99 -10.35
N HIS A 253 -0.58 12.11 -9.76
CA HIS A 253 0.08 11.01 -9.06
C HIS A 253 -0.80 10.43 -7.93
N LEU A 254 -1.43 11.27 -7.11
CA LEU A 254 -2.33 10.81 -6.05
C LEU A 254 -3.60 10.15 -6.61
N GLU A 255 -4.14 10.64 -7.72
CA GLU A 255 -5.28 10.03 -8.41
C GLU A 255 -4.94 8.63 -8.93
N GLU A 256 -3.73 8.43 -9.48
CA GLU A 256 -3.26 7.14 -10.00
C GLU A 256 -2.82 6.15 -8.92
N THR A 257 -2.41 6.64 -7.76
CA THR A 257 -1.78 5.82 -6.70
C THR A 257 -2.69 5.62 -5.49
N GLY A 258 -3.75 6.42 -5.36
CA GLY A 258 -4.58 6.45 -4.17
C GLY A 258 -3.84 6.94 -2.92
N GLY A 259 -2.67 7.57 -3.07
CA GLY A 259 -1.80 7.93 -1.94
C GLY A 259 -1.10 6.72 -1.31
N GLN A 260 -1.01 5.60 -2.01
CA GLN A 260 -0.30 4.40 -1.56
C GLN A 260 1.22 4.54 -1.77
N VAL A 261 2.02 4.00 -0.84
CA VAL A 261 3.47 3.85 -1.03
C VAL A 261 3.76 2.88 -2.18
N ARG A 262 4.61 3.27 -3.13
CA ARG A 262 5.03 2.43 -4.25
C ARG A 262 6.56 2.41 -4.35
N THR A 263 7.16 1.24 -4.13
CA THR A 263 8.62 1.02 -4.25
C THR A 263 8.93 0.09 -5.41
N ARG A 264 10.21 -0.11 -5.71
CA ARG A 264 10.66 -1.04 -6.75
C ARG A 264 11.99 -1.69 -6.35
N PHE A 265 12.17 -2.96 -6.66
CA PHE A 265 13.47 -3.63 -6.66
C PHE A 265 13.86 -3.89 -8.11
N PRO A 266 14.90 -3.22 -8.64
CA PRO A 266 15.26 -3.33 -10.04
C PRO A 266 16.61 -4.06 -10.29
N PRO A 267 16.66 -5.40 -10.18
CA PRO A 267 17.86 -6.15 -10.49
C PRO A 267 18.07 -6.27 -12.01
N GLU A 268 19.33 -6.35 -12.43
CA GLU A 268 19.65 -6.78 -13.79
C GLU A 268 19.38 -8.30 -13.92
N PRO A 269 18.70 -8.74 -14.98
CA PRO A 269 18.33 -10.15 -15.18
C PRO A 269 19.47 -11.06 -15.67
N ASN A 270 20.69 -10.56 -15.76
CA ASN A 270 21.92 -11.31 -16.09
C ASN A 270 22.80 -11.58 -14.86
N GLY A 271 22.46 -10.99 -13.69
CA GLY A 271 23.31 -10.97 -12.50
C GLY A 271 22.92 -12.00 -11.43
N ILE A 272 23.91 -12.44 -10.66
CA ILE A 272 23.68 -13.30 -9.48
C ILE A 272 23.46 -12.42 -8.25
N LEU A 273 22.33 -12.63 -7.57
CA LEU A 273 22.08 -11.96 -6.29
C LEU A 273 23.04 -12.48 -5.21
N HIS A 274 23.89 -11.59 -4.69
CA HIS A 274 24.66 -11.80 -3.47
C HIS A 274 24.01 -11.16 -2.23
N ILE A 275 24.58 -11.39 -1.04
CA ILE A 275 24.06 -10.90 0.26
C ILE A 275 23.78 -9.39 0.33
N GLY A 276 24.55 -8.55 -0.38
CA GLY A 276 24.25 -7.11 -0.49
C GLY A 276 22.84 -6.82 -1.04
N HIS A 277 22.32 -7.66 -1.94
CA HIS A 277 20.95 -7.54 -2.45
C HIS A 277 19.90 -7.85 -1.40
N ALA A 278 20.21 -8.63 -0.36
CA ALA A 278 19.26 -8.87 0.73
C ALA A 278 18.89 -7.55 1.43
N LYS A 279 19.81 -6.59 1.55
CA LYS A 279 19.50 -5.24 2.05
C LYS A 279 18.55 -4.52 1.10
N ALA A 280 18.80 -4.56 -0.21
CA ALA A 280 17.96 -3.90 -1.20
C ALA A 280 16.54 -4.50 -1.24
N ILE A 281 16.42 -5.83 -1.16
CA ILE A 281 15.14 -6.53 -1.11
C ILE A 281 14.38 -6.15 0.17
N ASN A 282 15.00 -6.33 1.34
CA ASN A 282 14.36 -5.99 2.62
C ASN A 282 13.99 -4.53 2.71
N PHE A 283 14.80 -3.62 2.17
CA PHE A 283 14.47 -2.20 2.20
C PHE A 283 13.29 -1.87 1.28
N ASN A 284 13.33 -2.28 0.01
CA ASN A 284 12.27 -1.90 -0.95
C ASN A 284 10.95 -2.61 -0.64
N PHE A 285 10.96 -3.93 -0.46
CA PHE A 285 9.76 -4.71 -0.16
C PHE A 285 9.31 -4.50 1.28
N GLY A 286 10.23 -4.47 2.25
CA GLY A 286 9.90 -4.24 3.64
C GLY A 286 9.37 -2.83 3.90
N TYR A 287 9.90 -1.79 3.23
CA TYR A 287 9.34 -0.43 3.35
C TYR A 287 7.92 -0.36 2.77
N ALA A 288 7.65 -1.00 1.63
CA ALA A 288 6.29 -1.10 1.12
C ALA A 288 5.38 -1.83 2.13
N LYS A 289 5.77 -3.02 2.59
CA LYS A 289 5.00 -3.83 3.55
C LYS A 289 4.74 -3.08 4.86
N ALA A 290 5.73 -2.36 5.39
CA ALA A 290 5.62 -1.63 6.66
C ALA A 290 4.73 -0.38 6.58
N ASN A 291 4.43 0.10 5.37
CA ASN A 291 3.67 1.32 5.12
C ASN A 291 2.44 1.07 4.22
N ASN A 292 1.89 -0.15 4.24
CA ASN A 292 0.70 -0.54 3.45
C ASN A 292 0.82 -0.22 1.95
N GLY A 293 2.04 -0.34 1.43
CA GLY A 293 2.41 -0.07 0.05
C GLY A 293 2.59 -1.33 -0.78
N ILE A 294 2.97 -1.11 -2.04
CA ILE A 294 3.31 -2.17 -3.00
C ILE A 294 4.74 -2.01 -3.51
N CYS A 295 5.37 -3.12 -3.84
CA CYS A 295 6.70 -3.16 -4.42
C CYS A 295 6.68 -3.90 -5.75
N PHE A 296 7.19 -3.26 -6.80
CA PHE A 296 7.39 -3.88 -8.11
C PHE A 296 8.74 -4.60 -8.15
N LEU A 297 8.75 -5.84 -8.66
CA LEU A 297 9.99 -6.46 -9.14
C LEU A 297 10.16 -6.03 -10.60
N ARG A 298 11.08 -5.10 -10.86
CA ARG A 298 11.24 -4.51 -12.20
C ARG A 298 12.59 -4.87 -12.79
N TYR A 299 12.67 -5.91 -13.60
CA TYR A 299 13.94 -6.29 -14.23
C TYR A 299 14.49 -5.13 -15.07
N ASP A 300 15.78 -4.80 -14.85
CA ASP A 300 16.50 -3.81 -15.63
C ASP A 300 17.15 -4.48 -16.85
N ASP A 301 16.30 -4.82 -17.82
CA ASP A 301 16.65 -5.41 -19.11
C ASP A 301 16.93 -4.32 -20.17
N THR A 302 17.57 -3.21 -19.78
CA THR A 302 17.92 -2.15 -20.75
C THR A 302 19.07 -2.54 -21.68
N ASN A 303 19.79 -3.61 -21.35
CA ASN A 303 20.95 -4.08 -22.09
C ASN A 303 20.62 -5.38 -22.83
N PRO A 304 20.66 -5.41 -24.18
CA PRO A 304 20.51 -6.65 -24.94
C PRO A 304 21.78 -7.51 -24.78
N GLU A 305 21.83 -8.27 -23.69
CA GLU A 305 22.81 -9.34 -23.47
C GLU A 305 22.13 -10.70 -23.61
N LYS A 306 22.94 -11.76 -23.67
CA LYS A 306 22.43 -13.14 -23.57
C LYS A 306 21.97 -13.39 -22.15
N GLU A 307 20.78 -12.91 -21.83
CA GLU A 307 20.11 -13.20 -20.58
C GLU A 307 19.69 -14.66 -20.57
N GLU A 308 20.05 -15.36 -19.50
CA GLU A 308 19.63 -16.74 -19.29
C GLU A 308 18.39 -16.75 -18.39
N GLU A 309 17.31 -17.40 -18.82
CA GLU A 309 16.05 -17.53 -18.08
C GLU A 309 16.26 -18.01 -16.63
N LYS A 310 17.33 -18.78 -16.37
CA LYS A 310 17.71 -19.23 -15.03
C LYS A 310 17.91 -18.08 -14.04
N TYR A 311 18.43 -16.93 -14.47
CA TYR A 311 18.67 -15.78 -13.59
C TYR A 311 17.37 -15.06 -13.24
N PHE A 312 16.44 -14.93 -14.20
CA PHE A 312 15.10 -14.40 -13.95
C PHE A 312 14.40 -15.20 -12.85
N THR A 313 14.33 -16.52 -13.01
CA THR A 313 13.68 -17.42 -12.06
C THR A 313 14.36 -17.38 -10.69
N ALA A 314 15.69 -17.47 -10.65
CA ALA A 314 16.44 -17.44 -9.39
C ALA A 314 16.26 -16.11 -8.62
N ILE A 315 16.24 -14.96 -9.31
CA ILE A 315 16.00 -13.66 -8.69
C ILE A 315 14.62 -13.64 -8.01
N LYS A 316 13.58 -14.10 -8.71
CA LYS A 316 12.22 -14.14 -8.18
C LYS A 316 12.13 -15.10 -6.99
N GLU A 317 12.70 -16.29 -7.11
CA GLU A 317 12.76 -17.28 -6.04
C GLU A 317 13.46 -16.73 -4.79
N MET A 318 14.54 -15.95 -4.94
CA MET A 318 15.22 -15.32 -3.79
C MET A 318 14.37 -14.23 -3.11
N VAL A 319 13.60 -13.47 -3.88
CA VAL A 319 12.65 -12.49 -3.32
C VAL A 319 11.56 -13.22 -2.52
N GLU A 320 11.00 -14.30 -3.06
CA GLU A 320 9.98 -15.12 -2.41
C GLU A 320 10.54 -15.88 -1.20
N TRP A 321 11.77 -16.39 -1.29
CA TRP A 321 12.47 -17.07 -0.20
C TRP A 321 12.71 -16.15 1.01
N LEU A 322 12.95 -14.86 0.78
CA LEU A 322 13.05 -13.84 1.83
C LEU A 322 11.68 -13.39 2.39
N GLY A 323 10.58 -14.03 1.96
CA GLY A 323 9.24 -13.80 2.49
C GLY A 323 8.51 -12.60 1.88
N TYR A 324 8.93 -12.15 0.69
CA TYR A 324 8.29 -11.05 -0.03
C TYR A 324 7.64 -11.52 -1.32
N LYS A 325 6.47 -10.97 -1.64
CA LYS A 325 5.76 -11.21 -2.90
C LYS A 325 5.73 -9.91 -3.71
N PRO A 326 6.22 -9.91 -4.96
CA PRO A 326 6.04 -8.76 -5.85
C PRO A 326 4.57 -8.49 -6.12
N TYR A 327 4.17 -7.22 -6.08
CA TYR A 327 2.84 -6.79 -6.52
C TYR A 327 2.65 -7.08 -8.01
N ALA A 328 3.66 -6.72 -8.81
CA ALA A 328 3.74 -7.05 -10.22
C ALA A 328 5.21 -7.23 -10.61
N VAL A 329 5.43 -8.08 -11.61
CA VAL A 329 6.72 -8.24 -12.30
C VAL A 329 6.66 -7.42 -13.59
N THR A 330 7.56 -6.46 -13.74
CA THR A 330 7.65 -5.60 -14.92
C THR A 330 9.07 -5.57 -15.47
N HIS A 331 9.23 -5.05 -16.67
CA HIS A 331 10.52 -4.93 -17.35
C HIS A 331 10.75 -3.48 -17.77
N ALA A 332 12.01 -3.05 -17.83
CA ALA A 332 12.34 -1.75 -18.39
C ALA A 332 11.98 -1.70 -19.89
N SER A 333 12.15 -2.82 -20.60
CA SER A 333 11.78 -2.98 -22.01
C SER A 333 10.29 -2.76 -22.30
N ASP A 334 9.40 -2.99 -21.33
CA ASP A 334 7.97 -2.69 -21.46
C ASP A 334 7.73 -1.18 -21.72
N GLN A 335 8.72 -0.31 -21.46
CA GLN A 335 8.64 1.15 -21.58
C GLN A 335 9.51 1.73 -22.70
N PHE A 336 10.16 0.92 -23.55
CA PHE A 336 11.10 1.45 -24.56
C PHE A 336 10.48 2.49 -25.49
N GLN A 337 9.25 2.29 -25.97
CA GLN A 337 8.58 3.27 -26.82
C GLN A 337 8.35 4.60 -26.08
N LEU A 338 7.87 4.56 -24.82
CA LEU A 338 7.69 5.75 -24.00
C LEU A 338 9.03 6.46 -23.75
N LEU A 339 10.09 5.71 -23.43
CA LEU A 339 11.43 6.26 -23.23
C LEU A 339 11.97 6.91 -24.51
N TYR A 340 11.66 6.36 -25.69
CA TYR A 340 12.04 6.94 -26.97
C TYR A 340 11.29 8.26 -27.22
N ASP A 341 9.98 8.28 -26.99
CA ASP A 341 9.15 9.48 -27.18
C ASP A 341 9.57 10.61 -26.23
N LEU A 342 9.92 10.28 -24.98
CA LEU A 342 10.48 11.23 -24.02
C LEU A 342 11.86 11.75 -24.45
N ALA A 343 12.70 10.91 -25.06
CA ALA A 343 13.98 11.33 -25.60
C ALA A 343 13.82 12.30 -26.79
N VAL A 344 12.84 12.05 -27.66
CA VAL A 344 12.46 12.99 -28.73
C VAL A 344 11.99 14.33 -28.15
N ASP A 345 11.19 14.32 -27.08
CA ASP A 345 10.76 15.54 -26.39
C ASP A 345 11.93 16.29 -25.75
N LEU A 346 12.91 15.59 -25.16
CA LEU A 346 14.15 16.20 -24.65
C LEU A 346 14.92 16.91 -25.76
N ILE A 347 15.05 16.32 -26.95
CA ILE A 347 15.71 16.94 -28.10
C ILE A 347 14.93 18.20 -28.54
N ARG A 348 13.60 18.11 -28.66
CA ARG A 348 12.74 19.25 -29.05
C ARG A 348 12.86 20.44 -28.10
N ARG A 349 13.07 20.17 -26.82
CA ARG A 349 13.27 21.20 -25.78
C ARG A 349 14.72 21.70 -25.69
N GLY A 350 15.63 21.22 -26.54
CA GLY A 350 17.04 21.60 -26.55
C GLY A 350 17.85 21.01 -25.38
N HIS A 351 17.35 19.96 -24.72
CA HIS A 351 17.98 19.31 -23.57
C HIS A 351 18.69 18.00 -23.91
N ALA A 352 18.73 17.61 -25.19
CA ALA A 352 19.51 16.48 -25.67
C ALA A 352 19.97 16.72 -27.09
N TYR A 353 21.09 16.09 -27.47
CA TYR A 353 21.67 16.18 -28.82
C TYR A 353 22.35 14.87 -29.20
N VAL A 354 22.43 14.58 -30.50
CA VAL A 354 23.19 13.43 -31.00
C VAL A 354 24.68 13.79 -31.06
N CYS A 355 25.55 12.88 -30.68
CA CYS A 355 26.99 13.09 -30.58
C CYS A 355 27.74 11.99 -31.35
N HIS A 356 28.82 12.35 -32.05
CA HIS A 356 29.70 11.40 -32.75
C HIS A 356 31.04 11.19 -32.01
N GLN A 357 31.17 11.68 -30.77
CA GLN A 357 32.36 11.38 -29.97
C GLN A 357 32.38 9.90 -29.62
N ARG A 358 33.53 9.26 -29.84
CA ARG A 358 33.71 7.84 -29.53
C ARG A 358 33.93 7.64 -28.03
N GLY A 359 33.64 6.44 -27.53
CA GLY A 359 33.82 6.12 -26.10
C GLY A 359 35.23 6.36 -25.56
N GLU A 360 36.25 6.25 -26.41
CA GLU A 360 37.66 6.53 -26.07
C GLU A 360 37.92 8.02 -25.85
N GLU A 361 37.26 8.89 -26.62
CA GLU A 361 37.34 10.35 -26.50
C GLU A 361 36.59 10.88 -25.27
N LEU A 362 35.77 10.03 -24.65
CA LEU A 362 35.01 10.28 -23.43
C LEU A 362 35.71 9.71 -22.18
N LYS A 363 36.94 9.18 -22.28
CA LYS A 363 37.73 8.70 -21.14
C LYS A 363 38.66 9.80 -20.62
N GLY A 364 38.62 10.07 -19.30
CA GLY A 364 39.53 11.00 -18.61
C GLY A 364 38.81 12.05 -17.76
N HIS A 365 39.57 12.83 -16.99
CA HIS A 365 39.03 13.86 -16.08
C HIS A 365 38.67 15.19 -16.79
N ASN A 366 39.28 15.49 -17.94
CA ASN A 366 39.06 16.72 -18.70
C ASN A 366 38.54 16.40 -20.11
N ILE A 367 37.31 15.89 -20.21
CA ILE A 367 36.67 15.59 -21.50
C ILE A 367 36.28 16.93 -22.15
N PRO A 368 36.83 17.27 -23.33
CA PRO A 368 36.44 18.50 -24.01
C PRO A 368 34.94 18.44 -24.37
N PRO A 369 34.23 19.58 -24.35
CA PRO A 369 32.81 19.61 -24.71
C PRO A 369 32.63 19.04 -26.11
N SER A 370 31.56 18.26 -26.29
CA SER A 370 31.25 17.69 -27.59
C SER A 370 31.17 18.79 -28.64
N PRO A 371 31.89 18.68 -29.78
CA PRO A 371 31.76 19.61 -30.91
C PRO A 371 30.33 19.74 -31.42
N TRP A 372 29.51 18.74 -31.14
CA TRP A 372 28.14 18.61 -31.59
C TRP A 372 27.09 19.06 -30.59
N ARG A 373 27.50 19.57 -29.43
CA ARG A 373 26.60 19.97 -28.32
C ARG A 373 25.60 21.06 -28.70
N GLU A 374 26.00 21.96 -29.59
CA GLU A 374 25.22 23.12 -30.02
C GLU A 374 24.61 22.95 -31.42
N ARG A 375 24.53 21.71 -31.93
CA ARG A 375 23.90 21.46 -33.23
C ARG A 375 22.40 21.82 -33.20
N PRO A 376 21.79 22.16 -34.35
CA PRO A 376 20.37 22.41 -34.45
C PRO A 376 19.50 21.23 -33.96
N VAL A 377 18.33 21.55 -33.44
CA VAL A 377 17.36 20.57 -32.92
C VAL A 377 16.91 19.63 -34.03
N GLU A 378 16.62 20.17 -35.21
CA GLU A 378 16.15 19.43 -36.39
C GLU A 378 17.20 18.41 -36.86
N GLU A 379 18.47 18.76 -36.79
CA GLU A 379 19.58 17.85 -37.12
C GLU A 379 19.66 16.70 -36.12
N SER A 380 19.53 17.00 -34.82
CA SER A 380 19.51 15.96 -33.77
C SER A 380 18.32 15.01 -33.93
N LEU A 381 17.13 15.53 -34.25
CA LEU A 381 15.93 14.71 -34.50
C LEU A 381 16.12 13.79 -35.70
N LEU A 382 16.63 14.32 -36.81
CA LEU A 382 16.90 13.53 -38.01
C LEU A 382 17.92 12.42 -37.71
N LEU A 383 19.01 12.73 -37.02
CA LEU A 383 20.06 11.76 -36.72
C LEU A 383 19.58 10.72 -35.70
N PHE A 384 18.77 11.10 -34.72
CA PHE A 384 18.22 10.15 -33.74
C PHE A 384 17.21 9.18 -34.37
N ASP A 385 16.42 9.63 -35.36
CA ASP A 385 15.59 8.74 -36.18
C ASP A 385 16.44 7.78 -37.02
N ARG A 386 17.54 8.26 -37.61
CA ARG A 386 18.51 7.40 -38.33
C ARG A 386 19.22 6.40 -37.43
N MET A 387 19.52 6.77 -36.18
CA MET A 387 20.03 5.85 -35.15
C MET A 387 19.05 4.70 -34.93
N ARG A 388 17.76 5.01 -34.73
CA ARG A 388 16.70 4.01 -34.57
C ARG A 388 16.58 3.09 -35.79
N LYS A 389 16.76 3.63 -37.00
CA LYS A 389 16.72 2.86 -38.26
C LYS A 389 17.99 2.03 -38.53
N GLY A 390 18.93 1.98 -37.58
CA GLY A 390 20.14 1.17 -37.71
C GLY A 390 21.11 1.67 -38.78
N MET A 391 21.13 2.98 -39.07
CA MET A 391 21.99 3.56 -40.12
C MET A 391 23.42 3.86 -39.68
N PHE A 392 23.80 3.51 -38.44
CA PHE A 392 25.12 3.79 -37.86
C PHE A 392 25.62 2.59 -37.06
N ALA A 393 26.93 2.35 -37.09
CA ALA A 393 27.53 1.24 -36.34
C ALA A 393 27.47 1.46 -34.81
N GLU A 394 27.65 0.38 -34.04
CA GLU A 394 27.75 0.48 -32.58
C GLU A 394 28.88 1.43 -32.18
N GLY A 395 28.57 2.37 -31.27
CA GLY A 395 29.53 3.35 -30.77
C GLY A 395 29.89 4.49 -31.73
N GLU A 396 29.34 4.51 -32.95
CA GLU A 396 29.55 5.61 -33.90
C GLU A 396 28.81 6.88 -33.48
N VAL A 397 27.62 6.72 -32.91
CA VAL A 397 26.75 7.80 -32.46
C VAL A 397 26.07 7.48 -31.13
N THR A 398 25.82 8.53 -30.35
CA THR A 398 25.09 8.45 -29.08
C THR A 398 24.11 9.61 -28.95
N LEU A 399 23.02 9.42 -28.21
CA LEU A 399 22.22 10.54 -27.72
C LEU A 399 22.75 10.94 -26.34
N ARG A 400 23.02 12.24 -26.14
CA ARG A 400 23.51 12.77 -24.86
C ARG A 400 22.56 13.82 -24.32
N MET A 401 22.36 13.82 -23.01
CA MET A 401 21.64 14.90 -22.32
C MET A 401 22.53 16.14 -22.26
N LYS A 402 21.97 17.33 -22.44
CA LYS A 402 22.71 18.59 -22.46
C LYS A 402 22.74 19.21 -21.07
N MET A 403 23.66 18.76 -20.22
CA MET A 403 23.78 19.19 -18.82
C MET A 403 25.16 18.88 -18.24
N VAL A 404 25.51 19.52 -17.14
CA VAL A 404 26.67 19.16 -16.31
C VAL A 404 26.15 18.59 -15.00
N MET A 405 26.59 17.38 -14.64
CA MET A 405 26.24 16.73 -13.38
C MET A 405 26.99 17.38 -12.20
N GLU A 406 26.53 17.13 -10.97
CA GLU A 406 27.13 17.71 -9.75
C GLU A 406 28.61 17.32 -9.56
N ASP A 407 29.01 16.13 -10.02
CA ASP A 407 30.39 15.64 -10.01
C ASP A 407 31.25 16.22 -11.15
N GLY A 408 30.70 17.14 -11.94
CA GLY A 408 31.36 17.76 -13.10
C GLY A 408 31.28 16.93 -14.38
N LYS A 409 30.66 15.74 -14.36
CA LYS A 409 30.50 14.92 -15.56
C LYS A 409 29.60 15.63 -16.58
N MET A 410 30.15 15.89 -17.77
CA MET A 410 29.43 16.59 -18.83
C MET A 410 28.64 15.64 -19.71
N ASP A 411 27.42 16.07 -20.00
CA ASP A 411 26.49 15.52 -20.98
C ASP A 411 26.38 13.99 -20.94
N PRO A 412 25.73 13.38 -19.94
CA PRO A 412 25.62 11.93 -19.83
C PRO A 412 24.89 11.30 -21.03
N VAL A 413 25.32 10.09 -21.41
CA VAL A 413 24.72 9.32 -22.52
C VAL A 413 23.35 8.79 -22.13
N ALA A 414 22.34 9.08 -22.94
CA ALA A 414 20.97 8.57 -22.80
C ALA A 414 20.69 7.35 -23.69
N TYR A 415 21.16 7.34 -24.95
CA TYR A 415 20.99 6.20 -25.88
C TYR A 415 22.31 5.79 -26.54
N ARG A 416 22.43 4.49 -26.79
CA ARG A 416 23.53 3.83 -27.52
C ARG A 416 22.94 2.91 -28.57
N ILE A 417 23.67 2.68 -29.65
CA ILE A 417 23.34 1.66 -30.65
C ILE A 417 23.89 0.32 -30.19
N LYS A 418 23.03 -0.69 -30.21
CA LYS A 418 23.35 -2.12 -30.03
C LYS A 418 22.53 -2.92 -31.04
N TYR A 419 23.17 -3.85 -31.73
CA TYR A 419 22.54 -4.74 -32.71
C TYR A 419 22.32 -6.15 -32.19
N THR A 420 22.85 -6.48 -31.01
CA THR A 420 22.49 -7.72 -30.32
C THR A 420 20.96 -7.74 -30.13
N PRO A 421 20.26 -8.79 -30.58
CA PRO A 421 18.82 -8.90 -30.38
C PRO A 421 18.47 -8.88 -28.89
N HIS A 422 17.41 -8.14 -28.55
CA HIS A 422 16.90 -8.07 -27.19
C HIS A 422 16.07 -9.31 -26.87
N HIS A 423 16.23 -9.90 -25.69
CA HIS A 423 15.60 -11.16 -25.32
C HIS A 423 14.05 -11.11 -25.36
N ARG A 424 13.44 -9.94 -25.08
CA ARG A 424 11.98 -9.73 -25.12
C ARG A 424 11.45 -9.04 -26.36
N THR A 425 12.20 -8.07 -26.89
CA THR A 425 11.74 -7.22 -27.99
C THR A 425 12.37 -7.59 -29.33
N GLY A 426 13.25 -8.59 -29.36
CA GLY A 426 13.88 -9.06 -30.59
C GLY A 426 14.71 -7.97 -31.26
N ASP A 427 14.38 -7.67 -32.51
CA ASP A 427 15.08 -6.74 -33.40
C ASP A 427 14.32 -5.43 -33.66
N THR A 428 13.26 -5.14 -32.89
CA THR A 428 12.37 -3.97 -33.10
C THR A 428 12.82 -2.68 -32.43
#